data_AF-A0A1I1NTS4-F1
#
_entry.id   AF-A0A1I1NTS4-F1
#
_cell.length_a   1.000
_cell.length_b   1.000
_cell.length_c   1.000
_cell.angle_alpha   90.00
_cell.angle_beta   90.00
_cell.angle_gamma   90.00
#
_symmetry.space_group_name_H-M   'P 1'
#
loop_
_entity.id
_entity.type
_entity.pdbx_description
1 polymer ?
#
loop_
_entity_poly.entity_id
_entity_poly.type
_entity_poly.pdbx_seq_one_letter_code
_entity_poly.pdbx_strand_id
1 'polypeptide(L)'
;MRTRWTRGEVGPPSPRVSKSGNNGPLLSDNIARRPAWLLNDGRRLGTVGTMKHTVYILIAALGLMAAPLAAQAACLVEYKAKQDDPLRLSVGTIEVASCEPAQAEAEARAALAQQGWTLLKILSIKG
;
A
#
# COMPACT_ATOMS: atom_id res chain seq x y z
N MET A 1 -66.69 56.26 10.91
CA MET A 1 -65.64 56.10 11.95
C MET A 1 -65.05 54.68 11.85
N ARG A 2 -63.99 54.35 12.61
CA ARG A 2 -63.36 53.00 12.83
C ARG A 2 -64.32 51.80 12.62
N THR A 3 -63.95 50.59 12.13
CA THR A 3 -62.68 49.80 12.08
C THR A 3 -62.91 48.56 11.13
N ARG A 4 -62.04 47.59 10.74
CA ARG A 4 -60.58 47.26 10.87
C ARG A 4 -60.27 45.95 10.06
N TRP A 5 -59.07 45.84 9.42
CA TRP A 5 -58.47 44.61 8.79
C TRP A 5 -59.28 43.96 7.63
N THR A 6 -58.78 43.00 6.83
CA THR A 6 -57.45 42.33 6.72
C THR A 6 -56.79 42.55 5.34
N ARG A 7 -55.47 42.37 5.29
CA ARG A 7 -54.64 42.36 4.07
C ARG A 7 -54.37 40.91 3.65
N GLY A 8 -54.55 40.58 2.37
CA GLY A 8 -54.04 39.35 1.76
C GLY A 8 -53.32 39.71 0.47
N GLU A 9 -52.01 39.43 0.39
CA GLU A 9 -51.16 39.84 -0.74
C GLU A 9 -50.89 38.67 -1.70
N VAL A 10 -50.73 39.00 -2.98
CA VAL A 10 -50.59 38.03 -4.07
C VAL A 10 -49.14 37.55 -4.16
N GLY A 11 -48.92 36.24 -4.19
CA GLY A 11 -47.58 35.63 -4.20
C GLY A 11 -46.93 35.60 -5.60
N PRO A 12 -45.72 36.20 -5.78
CA PRO A 12 -44.89 36.00 -6.98
C PRO A 12 -44.11 34.66 -6.95
N PRO A 13 -43.52 34.21 -8.07
CA PRO A 13 -43.21 32.79 -8.29
C PRO A 13 -41.89 32.26 -7.67
N SER A 14 -41.84 30.94 -7.52
CA SER A 14 -40.77 30.18 -6.86
C SER A 14 -39.41 30.21 -7.59
N PRO A 15 -38.29 30.51 -6.90
CA PRO A 15 -36.95 30.30 -7.45
C PRO A 15 -36.55 28.82 -7.36
N ARG A 16 -36.20 28.18 -8.50
CA ARG A 16 -35.58 26.84 -8.50
C ARG A 16 -34.11 26.94 -8.08
N VAL A 17 -33.83 26.66 -6.80
CA VAL A 17 -32.45 26.46 -6.33
C VAL A 17 -32.02 25.02 -6.62
N SER A 18 -31.47 24.80 -7.81
CA SER A 18 -30.69 23.58 -8.08
C SER A 18 -29.37 23.67 -7.32
N LYS A 19 -29.17 22.83 -6.29
CA LYS A 19 -27.86 22.66 -5.67
C LYS A 19 -27.51 21.17 -5.57
N SER A 20 -26.48 20.78 -6.31
CA SER A 20 -25.94 19.41 -6.29
C SER A 20 -25.40 19.08 -4.89
N GLY A 21 -25.57 17.83 -4.47
CA GLY A 21 -25.31 17.40 -3.11
C GLY A 21 -25.83 15.99 -2.83
N ASN A 22 -25.52 15.03 -3.68
CA ASN A 22 -25.92 13.62 -3.58
C ASN A 22 -25.14 12.82 -2.51
N ASN A 23 -24.70 13.50 -1.44
CA ASN A 23 -24.15 12.89 -0.24
C ASN A 23 -25.30 12.53 0.71
N GLY A 24 -25.67 11.25 0.77
CA GLY A 24 -26.56 10.74 1.82
C GLY A 24 -25.94 10.87 3.23
N PRO A 25 -26.73 10.69 4.30
CA PRO A 25 -26.22 10.64 5.66
C PRO A 25 -25.14 9.56 5.84
N LEU A 26 -24.20 9.79 6.76
CA LEU A 26 -22.99 8.99 6.92
C LEU A 26 -23.29 7.51 7.18
N LEU A 27 -22.71 6.64 6.36
CA LEU A 27 -22.94 5.19 6.37
C LEU A 27 -22.10 4.45 7.44
N SER A 28 -21.92 5.03 8.64
CA SER A 28 -21.34 4.37 9.84
C SER A 28 -21.47 5.22 11.13
N ASP A 29 -22.56 5.05 11.87
CA ASP A 29 -22.67 5.55 13.26
C ASP A 29 -22.01 4.58 14.25
N ASN A 30 -20.69 4.67 14.44
CA ASN A 30 -19.96 3.89 15.45
C ASN A 30 -20.11 4.48 16.87
N ILE A 31 -21.33 4.84 17.25
CA ILE A 31 -21.68 5.53 18.51
C ILE A 31 -21.81 4.54 19.69
N ALA A 32 -21.99 3.24 19.40
CA ALA A 32 -21.93 2.18 20.40
C ALA A 32 -20.48 1.90 20.84
N ARG A 33 -19.90 2.79 21.67
CA ARG A 33 -18.64 2.57 22.37
C ARG A 33 -18.74 1.34 23.29
N ARG A 34 -18.43 0.16 22.75
CA ARG A 34 -18.33 -1.08 23.53
C ARG A 34 -17.32 -0.86 24.67
N PRO A 35 -17.69 -1.09 25.95
CA PRO A 35 -16.74 -0.98 27.05
C PRO A 35 -15.61 -2.00 26.85
N ALA A 36 -14.36 -1.54 26.96
CA ALA A 36 -13.17 -2.30 26.56
C ALA A 36 -12.79 -3.38 27.59
N TRP A 37 -13.58 -4.45 27.65
CA TRP A 37 -13.38 -5.60 28.55
C TRP A 37 -13.42 -6.93 27.77
N LEU A 38 -12.51 -7.09 26.80
CA LEU A 38 -12.34 -8.34 26.03
C LEU A 38 -10.93 -8.96 26.10
N LEU A 39 -9.99 -8.32 26.80
CA LEU A 39 -8.68 -8.89 27.14
C LEU A 39 -8.36 -8.65 28.62
N ASN A 40 -9.19 -9.21 29.51
CA ASN A 40 -8.80 -9.40 30.91
C ASN A 40 -7.87 -10.61 31.03
N ASP A 41 -6.73 -10.54 30.34
CA ASP A 41 -5.62 -11.48 30.52
C ASP A 41 -4.94 -11.15 31.85
N GLY A 42 -5.55 -11.63 32.93
CA GLY A 42 -5.00 -11.60 34.27
C GLY A 42 -3.65 -12.32 34.26
N ARG A 43 -2.57 -11.53 34.19
CA ARG A 43 -1.20 -11.99 33.94
C ARG A 43 -0.81 -13.07 34.94
N ARG A 44 -0.96 -14.34 34.56
CA ARG A 44 -0.28 -15.46 35.23
C ARG A 44 1.21 -15.35 34.92
N LEU A 45 1.88 -14.47 35.67
CA LEU A 45 3.29 -14.60 35.99
C LEU A 45 3.45 -15.88 36.81
N GLY A 46 3.39 -17.03 36.11
CA GLY A 46 3.75 -18.31 36.69
C GLY A 46 5.22 -18.21 37.08
N THR A 47 5.49 -18.24 38.38
CA THR A 47 6.85 -18.12 38.93
C THR A 47 7.70 -19.26 38.38
N VAL A 48 8.50 -18.97 37.34
CA VAL A 48 9.46 -19.92 36.79
C VAL A 48 10.51 -20.17 37.86
N GLY A 49 10.39 -21.30 38.56
CA GLY A 49 11.35 -21.74 39.56
C GLY A 49 12.76 -21.75 38.96
N THR A 50 13.74 -21.28 39.74
CA THR A 50 15.09 -20.96 39.28
C THR A 50 15.82 -22.18 38.69
N MET A 51 15.75 -22.34 37.37
CA MET A 51 16.45 -23.39 36.63
C MET A 51 17.55 -22.82 35.75
N LYS A 52 18.79 -23.25 36.02
CA LYS A 52 19.98 -22.93 35.22
C LYS A 52 19.80 -23.33 33.75
N HIS A 53 19.02 -24.39 33.49
CA HIS A 53 18.66 -24.87 32.16
C HIS A 53 17.90 -23.85 31.31
N THR A 54 17.09 -22.97 31.90
CA THR A 54 16.36 -21.93 31.15
C THR A 54 17.31 -20.94 30.48
N VAL A 55 18.44 -20.63 31.12
CA VAL A 55 19.51 -19.80 30.54
C VAL A 55 20.18 -20.52 29.36
N TYR A 56 20.49 -21.81 29.49
CA TYR A 56 21.05 -22.60 28.39
C TYR A 56 20.10 -22.71 27.19
N ILE A 57 18.79 -22.88 27.41
CA ILE A 57 17.79 -22.92 26.33
C ILE A 57 17.71 -21.58 25.61
N LEU A 58 17.74 -20.45 26.34
CA LEU A 58 17.76 -19.11 25.73
C LEU A 58 19.04 -18.85 24.92
N ILE A 59 20.21 -19.27 25.41
CA ILE A 59 21.48 -19.16 24.68
C ILE A 59 21.46 -20.02 23.41
N ALA A 60 20.93 -21.24 23.47
CA ALA A 60 20.78 -22.11 22.30
C ALA A 60 19.83 -21.51 21.24
N ALA A 61 18.72 -20.90 21.66
CA ALA A 61 17.79 -20.22 20.75
C ALA A 61 18.41 -18.98 20.10
N LEU A 62 19.19 -18.19 20.84
CA LEU A 62 19.92 -17.03 20.31
C LEU A 62 20.96 -17.42 19.25
N GLY A 63 21.65 -18.55 19.42
CA GLY A 63 22.65 -19.05 18.47
C GLY A 63 22.07 -19.33 17.06
N LEU A 64 20.81 -19.74 16.96
CA LEU A 64 20.18 -20.08 15.67
C LEU A 64 19.77 -18.83 14.86
N MET A 65 19.59 -17.68 15.52
CA MET A 65 19.27 -16.40 14.87
C MET A 65 20.50 -15.69 14.29
N ALA A 66 21.71 -16.20 14.56
CA ALA A 66 22.97 -15.61 14.09
C ALA A 66 23.41 -16.11 12.70
N ALA A 67 22.63 -16.97 12.04
CA ALA A 67 22.85 -17.31 10.64
C ALA A 67 22.65 -16.05 9.78
N PRO A 68 23.64 -15.63 8.97
CA PRO A 68 23.44 -14.54 8.03
C PRO A 68 22.42 -14.99 6.99
N LEU A 69 21.19 -14.50 7.14
CA LEU A 69 20.21 -14.44 6.07
C LEU A 69 20.82 -13.55 4.98
N ALA A 70 21.57 -14.18 4.08
CA ALA A 70 21.98 -13.58 2.83
C ALA A 70 20.70 -13.32 2.03
N ALA A 71 20.10 -12.15 2.26
CA ALA A 71 19.01 -11.67 1.44
C ALA A 71 19.58 -11.51 0.03
N GLN A 72 19.24 -12.43 -0.87
CA GLN A 72 19.49 -12.27 -2.29
C GLN A 72 18.62 -11.08 -2.72
N ALA A 73 19.23 -9.90 -2.76
CA ALA A 73 18.57 -8.72 -3.28
C ALA A 73 18.24 -9.03 -4.76
N ALA A 74 16.94 -9.08 -5.07
CA ALA A 74 16.48 -9.23 -6.44
C ALA A 74 17.12 -8.13 -7.29
N CYS A 75 17.94 -8.51 -8.28
CA CYS A 75 18.67 -7.56 -9.10
C CYS A 75 17.67 -6.87 -10.04
N LEU A 76 17.18 -5.71 -9.64
CA LEU A 76 16.11 -4.98 -10.31
C LEU A 76 16.69 -3.90 -11.22
N VAL A 77 16.49 -4.08 -12.53
CA VAL A 77 16.96 -3.19 -13.60
C VAL A 77 15.81 -2.32 -14.06
N GLU A 78 15.90 -1.01 -13.84
CA GLU A 78 15.02 -0.03 -14.48
C GLU A 78 15.52 0.31 -15.88
N TYR A 79 14.65 0.27 -16.88
CA TYR A 79 15.02 0.42 -18.28
C TYR A 79 13.99 1.23 -19.09
N LYS A 80 14.42 1.69 -20.27
CA LYS A 80 13.56 2.19 -21.35
C LYS A 80 13.70 1.29 -22.56
N ALA A 81 12.58 0.96 -23.20
CA ALA A 81 12.54 0.17 -24.43
C ALA A 81 11.58 0.80 -25.44
N LYS A 82 11.78 0.48 -26.73
CA LYS A 82 10.81 0.76 -27.80
C LYS A 82 10.31 -0.54 -28.43
N GLN A 83 9.15 -0.47 -29.02
CA GLN A 83 8.67 -1.44 -30.01
C GLN A 83 8.33 -0.62 -31.25
N ASP A 84 8.80 -1.04 -32.41
CA ASP A 84 8.51 -0.38 -33.69
C ASP A 84 7.28 -1.02 -34.34
N ASP A 85 6.60 -0.27 -35.21
CA ASP A 85 5.47 -0.72 -36.06
C ASP A 85 4.39 -1.60 -35.36
N PRO A 86 3.51 -1.02 -34.51
CA PRO A 86 3.34 0.41 -34.25
C PRO A 86 4.30 0.93 -33.16
N LEU A 87 4.81 2.16 -33.34
CA LEU A 87 5.75 2.77 -32.40
C LEU A 87 5.17 2.88 -30.98
N ARG A 88 5.73 2.11 -30.03
CA ARG A 88 5.48 2.19 -28.59
C ARG A 88 6.79 2.50 -27.86
N LEU A 89 6.66 3.21 -26.74
CA LEU A 89 7.73 3.41 -25.76
C LEU A 89 7.25 2.83 -24.43
N SER A 90 8.11 2.06 -23.77
CA SER A 90 7.86 1.47 -22.46
C SER A 90 9.00 1.81 -21.50
N VAL A 91 8.63 2.01 -20.24
CA VAL A 91 9.55 2.22 -19.11
C VAL A 91 9.09 1.28 -18.01
N GLY A 92 10.00 0.52 -17.43
CA GLY A 92 9.65 -0.50 -16.45
C GLY A 92 10.86 -1.02 -15.71
N THR A 93 10.60 -2.02 -14.86
CA THR A 93 11.60 -2.74 -14.08
C THR A 93 11.48 -4.23 -14.35
N ILE A 94 12.60 -4.91 -14.53
CA ILE A 94 12.67 -6.38 -14.57
C ILE A 94 13.69 -6.87 -13.55
N GLU A 95 13.53 -8.12 -13.15
CA GLU A 95 14.50 -8.87 -12.36
C GLU A 95 15.46 -9.60 -13.30
N VAL A 96 16.75 -9.59 -12.97
CA VAL A 96 17.82 -10.34 -13.67
C VAL A 96 18.57 -11.23 -12.67
N ALA A 97 19.29 -12.24 -13.16
CA ALA A 97 20.06 -13.15 -12.31
C ALA A 97 21.35 -12.50 -11.77
N SER A 98 21.90 -11.49 -12.46
CA SER A 98 23.14 -10.83 -12.09
C SER A 98 23.01 -9.30 -12.01
N CYS A 99 23.44 -8.72 -10.89
CA CYS A 99 23.55 -7.26 -10.71
C CYS A 99 24.79 -6.67 -11.42
N GLU A 100 25.66 -7.50 -12.02
CA GLU A 100 26.83 -7.06 -12.77
C GLU A 100 26.38 -6.40 -14.10
N PRO A 101 26.76 -5.14 -14.39
CA PRO A 101 26.02 -4.30 -15.34
C PRO A 101 26.03 -4.78 -16.80
N ALA A 102 27.07 -5.49 -17.25
CA ALA A 102 27.11 -6.02 -18.62
C ALA A 102 26.24 -7.28 -18.76
N GLN A 103 26.21 -8.14 -17.73
CA GLN A 103 25.29 -9.29 -17.68
C GLN A 103 23.84 -8.83 -17.51
N ALA A 104 23.59 -7.87 -16.62
CA ALA A 104 22.27 -7.24 -16.44
C ALA A 104 21.73 -6.66 -17.75
N GLU A 105 22.56 -5.96 -18.55
CA GLU A 105 22.13 -5.45 -19.86
C GLU A 105 21.90 -6.56 -20.89
N ALA A 106 22.75 -7.60 -20.91
CA ALA A 106 22.59 -8.74 -21.81
C ALA A 106 21.30 -9.53 -21.54
N GLU A 107 21.02 -9.85 -20.28
CA GLU A 107 19.79 -10.50 -19.81
C GLU A 107 18.57 -9.62 -20.11
N ALA A 108 18.62 -8.33 -19.73
CA ALA A 108 17.52 -7.39 -19.97
C ALA A 108 17.17 -7.31 -21.46
N ARG A 109 18.18 -7.16 -22.32
CA ARG A 109 18.01 -7.08 -23.78
C ARG A 109 17.43 -8.39 -24.35
N ALA A 110 17.85 -9.55 -23.84
CA ALA A 110 17.35 -10.85 -24.28
C ALA A 110 15.90 -11.11 -23.84
N ALA A 111 15.53 -10.72 -22.62
CA ALA A 111 14.16 -10.82 -22.12
C ALA A 111 13.20 -9.89 -22.89
N LEU A 112 13.63 -8.65 -23.17
CA LEU A 112 12.85 -7.67 -23.92
C LEU A 112 12.69 -8.06 -25.40
N ALA A 113 13.77 -8.54 -26.04
CA ALA A 113 13.72 -8.96 -27.44
C ALA A 113 12.72 -10.11 -27.68
N GLN A 114 12.59 -11.06 -26.74
CA GLN A 114 11.59 -12.14 -26.79
C GLN A 114 10.14 -11.61 -26.78
N GLN A 115 9.89 -10.43 -26.24
CA GLN A 115 8.59 -9.76 -26.24
C GLN A 115 8.46 -8.69 -27.35
N GLY A 116 9.39 -8.66 -28.31
CA GLY A 116 9.40 -7.66 -29.39
C GLY A 116 9.74 -6.24 -28.93
N TRP A 117 10.43 -6.09 -27.81
CA TRP A 117 10.92 -4.80 -27.30
C TRP A 117 12.43 -4.66 -27.51
N THR A 118 12.84 -3.58 -28.16
CA THR A 118 14.25 -3.17 -28.27
C THR A 118 14.63 -2.32 -27.05
N LEU A 119 15.55 -2.81 -26.23
CA LEU A 119 16.15 -2.05 -25.15
C LEU A 119 16.84 -0.79 -25.71
N LEU A 120 16.51 0.39 -25.16
CA LEU A 120 17.13 1.66 -25.53
C LEU A 120 18.22 2.08 -24.55
N LYS A 121 17.96 1.95 -23.24
CA LYS A 121 18.89 2.33 -22.17
C LYS A 121 18.45 1.78 -20.81
N ILE A 122 19.40 1.28 -20.02
CA ILE A 122 19.24 1.08 -18.57
C ILE A 122 19.34 2.43 -17.84
N LEU A 123 18.43 2.65 -16.90
CA LEU A 123 18.32 3.86 -16.07
C LEU A 123 19.05 3.69 -14.73
N SER A 124 18.82 2.55 -14.08
CA SER A 124 19.38 2.18 -12.78
C SER A 124 19.39 0.66 -12.63
N ILE A 125 20.34 0.14 -11.85
CA ILE A 125 20.36 -1.23 -11.36
C ILE A 125 20.29 -1.15 -9.83
N LYS A 126 19.50 -2.01 -9.19
CA LYS A 126 19.32 -2.09 -7.73
C LYS A 126 19.60 -3.51 -7.26
N GLY A 127 20.30 -3.63 -6.14
CA GLY A 127 20.72 -4.85 -5.46
C GLY A 127 21.43 -4.50 -4.15
#